data_AF-A0A1I1Y3P6-F1
#
_entry.id   AF-A0A1I1Y3P6-F1
#
_cell.length_a   1.000
_cell.length_b   1.000
_cell.length_c   1.000
_cell.angle_alpha   90.00
_cell.angle_beta   90.00
_cell.angle_gamma   90.00
#
_symmetry.space_group_name_H-M   'P 1'
#
loop_
_entity.id
_entity.type
_entity.pdbx_description
1 polymer ?
#
loop_
_entity_poly.entity_id
_entity_poly.type
_entity_poly.pdbx_seq_one_letter_code
_entity_poly.pdbx_strand_id
1 'polypeptide(L)'
;MSSTRIERVLRHDGIVAVLDQTAEQAQAGDAAWVGEERWKPIVLEAVKLRQVAGESAVRILVGEHAILVAGDEKHVVGVVFIKGHPVVKSVVRMVRQLMRLPANALPAL
;
A
#
# COMPACT_ATOMS: atom_id res chain seq x y z
N MET A 1 -13.79 -7.03 8.48
CA MET A 1 -13.02 -6.36 9.56
C MET A 1 -11.53 -6.69 9.47
N SER A 2 -10.79 -6.03 8.56
CA SER A 2 -9.32 -6.17 8.39
C SER A 2 -8.59 -4.80 8.42
N SER A 3 -9.17 -3.80 9.11
CA SER A 3 -8.67 -2.41 9.09
C SER A 3 -7.43 -2.20 9.99
N THR A 4 -7.17 -3.08 10.96
CA THR A 4 -6.16 -2.82 12.01
C THR A 4 -4.69 -2.83 11.53
N ARG A 5 -4.39 -3.34 10.32
CA ARG A 5 -2.99 -3.46 9.83
C ARG A 5 -2.54 -2.20 9.10
N ILE A 6 -3.31 -1.74 8.12
CA ILE A 6 -3.02 -0.49 7.41
C ILE A 6 -3.14 0.71 8.35
N GLU A 7 -4.05 0.68 9.32
CA GLU A 7 -4.11 1.67 10.40
C GLU A 7 -2.83 1.72 11.24
N ARG A 8 -2.20 0.56 11.52
CA ARG A 8 -0.91 0.51 12.24
C ARG A 8 0.20 1.18 11.44
N VAL A 9 0.22 0.99 10.11
CA VAL A 9 1.18 1.66 9.24
C VAL A 9 0.93 3.17 9.19
N LEU A 10 -0.33 3.58 9.09
CA LEU A 10 -0.72 5.00 9.07
C LEU A 10 -0.34 5.75 10.36
N ARG A 11 -0.27 5.07 11.52
CA ARG A 11 0.15 5.69 12.79
C ARG A 11 1.61 6.13 12.82
N HIS A 12 2.43 5.70 11.86
CA HIS A 12 3.81 6.16 11.79
C HIS A 12 3.87 7.60 11.27
N ASP A 13 4.58 8.45 12.01
CA ASP A 13 4.80 9.83 11.58
C ASP A 13 5.45 9.88 10.19
N GLY A 14 4.97 10.81 9.37
CA GLY A 14 5.34 10.94 7.96
C GLY A 14 4.70 9.95 6.98
N ILE A 15 3.83 9.02 7.42
CA ILE A 15 2.93 8.27 6.54
C ILE A 15 1.64 9.07 6.36
N VAL A 16 1.19 9.19 5.11
CA VAL A 16 0.04 10.02 4.74
C VAL A 16 -1.17 9.17 4.35
N ALA A 17 -0.94 8.06 3.67
CA ALA A 17 -1.99 7.14 3.26
C ALA A 17 -1.43 5.74 2.98
N VAL A 18 -2.30 4.73 3.10
CA VAL A 18 -1.98 3.33 2.88
C VAL A 18 -3.12 2.64 2.13
N LEU A 19 -2.75 1.92 1.07
CA LEU A 19 -3.60 1.02 0.29
C LEU A 19 -3.16 -0.43 0.56
N ASP A 20 -4.12 -1.30 0.77
CA ASP A 20 -3.96 -2.76 0.81
C ASP A 20 -5.09 -3.39 -0.03
N GLN A 21 -4.72 -4.04 -1.13
CA GLN A 21 -5.66 -4.50 -2.13
C GLN A 21 -5.31 -5.89 -2.62
N THR A 22 -6.19 -6.86 -2.40
CA THR A 22 -6.11 -8.17 -3.07
C THR A 22 -6.74 -8.11 -4.47
N ALA A 23 -6.45 -9.10 -5.31
CA ALA A 23 -7.05 -9.22 -6.64
C ALA A 23 -8.58 -9.30 -6.57
N GLU A 24 -9.14 -10.01 -5.59
CA GLU A 24 -10.59 -10.11 -5.38
C GLU A 24 -11.19 -8.74 -5.00
N GLN A 25 -10.52 -8.00 -4.12
CA GLN A 25 -10.94 -6.65 -3.74
C GLN A 25 -10.84 -5.67 -4.91
N ALA A 26 -9.85 -5.84 -5.79
CA ALA A 26 -9.72 -5.04 -6.99
C ALA A 26 -10.88 -5.26 -7.96
N GLN A 27 -11.32 -6.50 -8.13
CA GLN A 27 -12.49 -6.82 -8.96
C GLN A 27 -13.80 -6.31 -8.34
N ALA A 28 -13.92 -6.34 -7.02
CA ALA A 28 -15.10 -5.87 -6.29
C ALA A 28 -15.13 -4.34 -6.07
N GLY A 29 -14.04 -3.63 -6.34
CA GLY A 29 -13.91 -2.20 -6.05
C GLY A 29 -13.79 -1.86 -4.56
N ASP A 30 -13.47 -2.83 -3.71
CA ASP A 30 -13.45 -2.72 -2.24
C ASP A 30 -12.03 -2.78 -1.66
N ALA A 31 -11.13 -1.96 -2.22
CA ALA A 31 -9.76 -1.88 -1.76
C ALA A 31 -9.68 -1.28 -0.34
N ALA A 32 -8.91 -1.92 0.55
CA ALA A 32 -8.72 -1.40 1.91
C ALA A 32 -7.83 -0.15 1.86
N TRP A 33 -8.36 0.95 2.40
CA TRP A 33 -7.75 2.27 2.31
C TRP A 33 -7.82 2.99 3.65
N VAL A 34 -6.74 3.66 4.05
CA VAL A 34 -6.70 4.56 5.19
C VAL A 34 -5.80 5.77 4.92
N GLY A 35 -6.12 6.91 5.52
CA GLY A 35 -5.36 8.14 5.43
C GLY A 35 -6.04 9.19 4.57
N GLU A 36 -5.26 10.11 4.00
CA GLU A 36 -5.80 11.23 3.25
C GLU A 36 -6.42 10.81 1.90
N GLU A 37 -7.74 10.94 1.76
CA GLU A 37 -8.52 10.52 0.57
C GLU A 37 -8.03 11.12 -0.77
N ARG A 38 -7.46 12.33 -0.76
CA ARG A 38 -6.92 12.96 -1.99
C ARG A 38 -5.85 12.13 -2.69
N TRP A 39 -5.15 11.27 -1.95
CA TRP A 39 -4.10 10.40 -2.50
C TRP A 39 -4.64 9.12 -3.13
N LYS A 40 -5.85 8.69 -2.77
CA LYS A 40 -6.47 7.46 -3.27
C LYS A 40 -6.44 7.33 -4.79
N PRO A 41 -6.93 8.31 -5.58
CA PRO A 41 -6.87 8.21 -7.04
C PRO A 41 -5.43 8.11 -7.55
N ILE A 42 -4.49 8.84 -6.95
CA ILE A 42 -3.09 8.85 -7.39
C ILE A 42 -2.42 7.48 -7.13
N VAL A 43 -2.69 6.88 -5.97
CA VAL A 43 -2.17 5.54 -5.64
C VAL A 43 -2.79 4.47 -6.55
N LEU A 44 -4.09 4.54 -6.85
CA LEU A 44 -4.73 3.59 -7.77
C LEU A 44 -4.14 3.68 -9.20
N GLU A 45 -3.85 4.88 -9.69
CA GLU A 45 -3.14 5.03 -10.97
C GLU A 45 -1.69 4.51 -10.89
N ALA A 46 -1.02 4.68 -9.74
CA ALA A 46 0.31 4.10 -9.51
C ALA A 46 0.30 2.56 -9.53
N VAL A 47 -0.77 1.92 -9.06
CA VAL A 47 -0.97 0.46 -9.17
C VAL A 47 -1.06 0.03 -10.62
N LYS A 48 -1.83 0.75 -11.45
CA LYS A 48 -1.92 0.48 -12.90
C LYS A 48 -0.57 0.68 -13.57
N LEU A 49 0.15 1.75 -13.24
CA LEU A 49 1.48 2.03 -13.78
C LEU A 49 2.46 0.88 -13.47
N ARG A 50 2.44 0.36 -12.24
CA ARG A 50 3.23 -0.82 -11.85
C ARG A 50 2.94 -2.02 -12.75
N GLN A 51 1.65 -2.30 -12.97
CA GLN A 51 1.22 -3.44 -13.78
C GLN A 51 1.64 -3.29 -15.24
N VAL A 52 1.45 -2.11 -15.82
CA VAL A 52 1.86 -1.80 -17.21
C VAL A 52 3.38 -1.87 -17.37
N ALA A 53 4.13 -1.41 -16.37
CA ALA A 53 5.58 -1.47 -16.37
C ALA A 53 6.13 -2.91 -16.18
N GLY A 54 5.32 -3.85 -15.73
CA GLY A 54 5.76 -5.22 -15.41
C GLY A 54 6.72 -5.30 -14.21
N GLU A 55 6.70 -4.28 -13.34
CA GLU A 55 7.63 -4.18 -12.22
C GLU A 55 7.03 -4.70 -10.92
N SER A 56 7.87 -5.31 -10.07
CA SER A 56 7.43 -5.77 -8.74
C SER A 56 7.13 -4.61 -7.79
N ALA A 57 7.76 -3.46 -8.01
CA ALA A 57 7.52 -2.24 -7.25
C ALA A 57 7.83 -1.00 -8.10
N VAL A 58 7.06 0.06 -7.88
CA VAL A 58 7.30 1.38 -8.48
C VAL A 58 7.28 2.45 -7.39
N ARG A 59 8.16 3.45 -7.54
CA ARG A 59 8.21 4.60 -6.66
C ARG A 59 7.99 5.88 -7.46
N ILE A 60 6.93 6.60 -7.13
CA ILE A 60 6.55 7.86 -7.76
C ILE A 60 6.90 9.00 -6.81
N LEU A 61 7.55 10.04 -7.33
CA LEU A 61 7.87 11.26 -6.56
C LEU A 61 6.87 12.35 -6.93
N VAL A 62 6.24 12.96 -5.93
CA VAL A 62 5.20 13.99 -6.12
C VAL A 62 5.41 15.13 -5.14
N GLY A 63 5.96 16.26 -5.59
CA GLY A 63 6.26 17.40 -4.72
C GLY A 63 7.13 16.95 -3.54
N GLU A 64 6.67 17.16 -2.31
CA GLU A 64 7.34 16.71 -1.07
C GLU A 64 7.02 15.26 -0.63
N HIS A 65 6.21 14.55 -1.41
CA HIS A 65 5.77 13.20 -1.10
C HIS A 65 6.37 12.18 -2.05
N ALA A 66 6.33 10.92 -1.64
CA ALA A 66 6.59 9.77 -2.49
C ALA A 66 5.53 8.70 -2.26
N ILE A 67 5.20 7.99 -3.34
CA ILE A 67 4.30 6.86 -3.36
C ILE A 67 5.15 5.64 -3.66
N LEU A 68 5.15 4.64 -2.78
CA LEU A 68 5.70 3.33 -3.05
C LEU A 68 4.55 2.35 -3.23
N VAL A 69 4.46 1.76 -4.42
CA VAL A 69 3.54 0.65 -4.70
C VAL A 69 4.38 -0.59 -4.92
N ALA A 70 4.10 -1.67 -4.21
CA ALA A 70 4.73 -2.96 -4.43
C ALA A 70 3.70 -4.08 -4.30
N GLY A 71 3.95 -5.18 -5.00
CA GLY A 71 3.07 -6.33 -4.95
C GLY A 71 3.33 -7.32 -6.05
N ASP A 72 2.39 -8.24 -6.21
CA ASP A 72 2.30 -9.19 -7.33
C ASP A 72 0.91 -9.07 -7.98
N GLU A 73 0.49 -10.06 -8.75
CA GLU A 73 -0.83 -10.06 -9.40
C GLU A 73 -1.98 -10.29 -8.42
N LYS A 74 -1.71 -10.89 -7.25
CA LYS A 74 -2.70 -11.30 -6.26
C LYS A 74 -2.88 -10.29 -5.15
N HIS A 75 -1.81 -9.56 -4.82
CA HIS A 75 -1.79 -8.65 -3.68
C HIS A 75 -0.92 -7.43 -3.98
N VAL A 76 -1.47 -6.24 -3.73
CA VAL A 76 -0.80 -4.96 -3.94
C VAL A 76 -0.94 -4.08 -2.71
N VAL A 77 0.18 -3.47 -2.32
CA VAL A 77 0.26 -2.51 -1.22
C VAL A 77 0.82 -1.19 -1.74
N GLY A 78 0.14 -0.10 -1.39
CA GLY A 78 0.57 1.26 -1.69
C GLY A 78 0.79 2.06 -0.41
N VAL A 79 1.88 2.81 -0.32
CA VAL A 79 2.17 3.69 0.83
C VAL A 79 2.57 5.06 0.33
N VAL A 80 1.92 6.09 0.85
CA VAL A 80 2.27 7.51 0.63
C VAL A 80 2.99 8.03 1.86
N PHE A 81 4.12 8.69 1.65
CA PHE A 81 4.93 9.21 2.74
C PHE A 81 5.69 10.47 2.34
N ILE A 82 6.07 11.26 3.34
CA ILE A 82 6.83 12.49 3.17
C ILE A 82 8.30 12.15 2.88
N LYS A 83 8.88 12.75 1.84
CA LYS A 83 10.29 12.58 1.50
C LYS A 83 11.17 13.18 2.60
N GLY A 84 12.36 12.61 2.80
CA GLY A 84 13.29 13.07 3.83
C GLY A 84 12.86 12.76 5.27
N HIS A 85 11.62 12.36 5.50
CA HIS A 85 11.15 11.94 6.82
C HIS A 85 11.87 10.65 7.27
N PRO A 86 12.25 10.50 8.55
CA PRO A 86 12.93 9.30 9.05
C PRO A 86 12.21 7.98 8.73
N VAL A 87 10.88 8.01 8.57
CA VAL A 87 10.04 6.85 8.26
C VAL A 87 10.44 6.17 6.94
N VAL A 88 11.01 6.91 5.98
CA VAL A 88 11.43 6.40 4.66
C VAL A 88 12.30 5.14 4.79
N LYS A 89 13.15 5.08 5.83
CA LYS A 89 14.03 3.92 6.11
C LYS A 89 13.26 2.64 6.43
N SER A 90 12.04 2.78 6.94
CA SER A 90 11.18 1.67 7.36
C SER A 90 10.10 1.30 6.35
N VAL A 91 9.73 2.20 5.43
CA VAL A 91 8.61 2.01 4.49
C VAL A 91 8.73 0.69 3.72
N VAL A 92 9.91 0.39 3.17
CA VAL A 92 10.14 -0.86 2.42
C VAL A 92 9.89 -2.09 3.30
N ARG A 93 10.31 -2.05 4.56
CA ARG A 93 10.06 -3.13 5.53
C ARG A 93 8.56 -3.26 5.82
N MET A 94 7.87 -2.15 6.03
CA MET A 94 6.43 -2.13 6.33
C MET A 94 5.61 -2.71 5.18
N VAL A 95 5.91 -2.30 3.95
CA VAL A 95 5.28 -2.85 2.74
C VAL A 95 5.49 -4.36 2.65
N ARG A 96 6.72 -4.84 2.84
CA ARG A 96 7.01 -6.28 2.88
C ARG A 96 6.23 -7.02 3.99
N GLN A 97 6.04 -6.39 5.14
CA GLN A 97 5.28 -6.99 6.24
C GLN A 97 3.79 -7.12 5.90
N LEU A 98 3.21 -6.13 5.23
CA LEU A 98 1.84 -6.20 4.72
C LEU A 98 1.70 -7.31 3.67
N MET A 99 2.65 -7.42 2.74
CA MET A 99 2.67 -8.44 1.68
C MET A 99 2.88 -9.89 2.17
N ARG A 100 3.55 -10.10 3.31
CA ARG A 100 3.92 -11.44 3.80
C ARG A 100 2.78 -12.25 4.43
N LEU A 101 1.64 -11.64 4.72
CA LEU A 101 0.51 -12.35 5.31
C LEU A 101 -0.61 -12.53 4.28
N PRO A 102 -0.60 -13.63 3.51
CA PRO A 102 -1.75 -14.03 2.72
C PRO A 102 -2.94 -14.37 3.64
N ALA A 103 -4.13 -14.28 3.05
CA ALA A 103 -5.49 -14.39 3.58
C ALA A 103 -5.86 -15.70 4.33
N ASN A 104 -4.90 -16.38 4.97
CA ASN A 104 -5.10 -17.68 5.61
C ASN A 104 -5.02 -17.63 7.14
N ALA A 105 -5.69 -16.64 7.74
CA ALA A 105 -6.17 -16.78 9.12
C ALA A 105 -7.55 -17.47 9.11
N LEU A 106 -7.64 -18.63 8.48
CA LEU A 106 -8.67 -19.61 8.85
C LEU A 106 -8.14 -20.29 10.11
N PRO A 107 -8.90 -20.31 11.23
CA PRO A 107 -8.53 -21.17 12.33
C PRO A 107 -8.54 -22.61 11.82
N ALA A 108 -7.44 -23.33 12.03
CA ALA A 108 -7.45 -24.77 11.89
C ALA A 108 -8.38 -25.33 12.98
N LEU A 109 -9.45 -25.99 12.52
CA LEU A 109 -10.38 -26.91 13.21
C LEU A 109 -10.90 -26.50 14.59
#